data_AF-A0AAW0FHL3-F1
#
_entry.id   AF-A0AAW0FHL3-F1
#
_cell.length_a   1.000
_cell.length_b   1.000
_cell.length_c   1.000
_cell.angle_alpha   90.00
_cell.angle_beta   90.00
_cell.angle_gamma   90.00
#
_symmetry.space_group_name_H-M   'P 1'
#
loop_
_entity.id
_entity.type
_entity.pdbx_description
1 polymer ?
#
loop_
_entity_poly.entity_id
_entity_poly.type
_entity_poly.pdbx_seq_one_letter_code
_entity_poly.pdbx_strand_id
1 'polypeptide(L)'
;MSSLSQDDIDALTSIGHETTQTIVCLVVEAIMYTFFFILVIMAGRIQFRKGSRLSVTMFGVILIIFLLDTAGCVLDVNNAIREITLTLTSTFPLSLSDRYASTFNLPYSISNSLFAYMICFGDVIIVWRAYVFWCYGKGRLIMILPIFTLIGTFGIAGVLSFCVARDMSTSDNFVTPPFCHHIQQDVYSLSLGTTAISTALTCYKTWTYRREIGEHLSRSNKKTRTEKIMLIIVESGVLYFLLLLEFVIGDIPKVLNAKYAKYNLTFANLVWTYIANHLLVRASTHRQ
;
A
#
# COMPACT_ATOMS: atom_id res chain seq x y z
N MET A 1 -41.95 23.80 11.48
CA MET A 1 -41.03 23.05 10.61
C MET A 1 -39.71 23.79 10.66
N SER A 2 -38.75 23.30 11.43
CA SER A 2 -37.39 23.85 11.48
C SER A 2 -36.72 23.56 10.15
N SER A 3 -36.49 24.60 9.33
CA SER A 3 -35.64 24.51 8.15
C SER A 3 -34.21 24.25 8.60
N LEU A 4 -33.54 23.27 7.99
CA LEU A 4 -32.10 23.05 8.15
C LEU A 4 -31.33 24.35 7.83
N SER A 5 -30.26 24.62 8.59
CA SER A 5 -29.35 25.72 8.26
C SER A 5 -28.63 25.41 6.94
N GLN A 6 -28.13 26.44 6.24
CA GLN A 6 -27.30 26.24 5.05
C GLN A 6 -26.05 25.40 5.40
N ASP A 7 -25.45 25.64 6.57
CA ASP A 7 -24.30 24.88 7.06
C ASP A 7 -24.64 23.38 7.26
N ASP A 8 -25.87 23.08 7.68
CA ASP A 8 -26.33 21.70 7.84
C ASP A 8 -26.51 21.00 6.50
N ILE A 9 -26.98 21.74 5.47
CA ILE A 9 -27.17 21.23 4.10
C ILE A 9 -25.81 20.91 3.47
N ASP A 10 -24.84 21.81 3.63
CA ASP A 10 -23.49 21.64 3.09
C ASP A 10 -22.78 20.46 3.80
N ALA A 11 -22.91 20.35 5.12
CA ALA A 11 -22.40 19.21 5.88
C ALA A 11 -23.06 17.88 5.46
N LEU A 12 -24.40 17.83 5.31
CA LEU A 12 -25.10 16.62 4.86
C LEU A 12 -24.65 16.19 3.46
N THR A 13 -24.41 17.15 2.58
CA THR A 13 -23.95 16.90 1.21
C THR A 13 -22.55 16.28 1.21
N SER A 14 -21.63 16.83 2.03
CA SER A 14 -20.28 16.27 2.21
C SER A 14 -20.34 14.86 2.79
N ILE A 15 -21.12 14.66 3.87
CA ILE A 15 -21.30 13.34 4.52
C ILE A 15 -21.84 12.31 3.52
N GLY A 16 -22.83 12.68 2.72
CA GLY A 16 -23.42 11.80 1.71
C GLY A 16 -22.41 11.38 0.64
N HIS A 17 -21.57 12.31 0.18
CA HIS A 17 -20.53 12.02 -0.80
C HIS A 17 -19.45 11.09 -0.22
N GLU A 18 -18.94 11.40 0.97
CA GLU A 18 -17.91 10.59 1.67
C GLU A 18 -18.41 9.19 2.00
N THR A 19 -19.66 9.07 2.46
CA THR A 19 -20.27 7.78 2.78
C THR A 19 -20.40 6.91 1.52
N THR A 20 -20.89 7.48 0.42
CA THR A 20 -21.04 6.76 -0.86
C THR A 20 -19.68 6.25 -1.35
N GLN A 21 -18.68 7.11 -1.30
CA GLN A 21 -17.31 6.79 -1.70
C GLN A 21 -16.71 5.68 -0.82
N THR A 22 -16.84 5.79 0.49
CA THR A 22 -16.36 4.81 1.47
C THR A 22 -16.99 3.43 1.22
N ILE A 23 -18.31 3.38 1.00
CA ILE A 23 -19.01 2.11 0.70
C ILE A 23 -18.48 1.48 -0.59
N VAL A 24 -18.34 2.27 -1.66
CA VAL A 24 -17.81 1.77 -2.94
C VAL A 24 -16.40 1.22 -2.77
N CYS A 25 -15.54 1.92 -2.03
CA CYS A 25 -14.17 1.47 -1.81
C CYS A 25 -14.11 0.18 -0.98
N LEU A 26 -14.91 0.06 0.09
CA LEU A 26 -15.02 -1.17 0.88
C LEU A 26 -15.47 -2.38 0.05
N VAL A 27 -16.38 -2.18 -0.92
CA VAL A 27 -16.81 -3.25 -1.83
C VAL A 27 -15.66 -3.70 -2.72
N VAL A 28 -14.91 -2.76 -3.30
CA VAL A 28 -13.73 -3.07 -4.14
C VAL A 28 -12.66 -3.79 -3.31
N GLU A 29 -12.39 -3.30 -2.10
CA GLU A 29 -11.45 -3.90 -1.15
C GLU A 29 -11.84 -5.33 -0.81
N ALA A 30 -13.11 -5.59 -0.47
CA ALA A 30 -13.60 -6.95 -0.16
C ALA A 30 -13.43 -7.94 -1.32
N ILE A 31 -13.65 -7.47 -2.56
CA ILE A 31 -13.42 -8.28 -3.77
C ILE A 31 -11.94 -8.63 -3.89
N MET A 32 -11.04 -7.64 -3.76
CA MET A 32 -9.59 -7.83 -3.84
C MET A 32 -9.07 -8.73 -2.72
N TYR A 33 -9.57 -8.54 -1.49
CA TYR A 33 -9.26 -9.37 -0.33
C TYR A 33 -9.60 -10.84 -0.58
N THR A 34 -10.75 -11.12 -1.19
CA THR A 34 -11.17 -12.49 -1.52
C THR A 34 -10.21 -13.15 -2.51
N PHE A 35 -9.77 -12.42 -3.54
CA PHE A 35 -8.74 -12.91 -4.45
C PHE A 35 -7.41 -13.17 -3.72
N PHE A 36 -7.00 -12.26 -2.84
CA PHE A 36 -5.77 -12.43 -2.07
C PHE A 36 -5.83 -13.65 -1.14
N PHE A 37 -6.95 -13.86 -0.45
CA PHE A 37 -7.19 -15.04 0.39
C PHE A 37 -7.02 -16.36 -0.39
N ILE A 38 -7.61 -16.45 -1.59
CA ILE A 38 -7.46 -17.62 -2.46
C ILE A 38 -5.98 -17.82 -2.84
N LEU A 39 -5.27 -16.75 -3.19
CA LEU A 39 -3.85 -16.80 -3.54
C LEU A 39 -2.98 -17.25 -2.35
N VAL A 40 -3.28 -16.81 -1.13
CA VAL A 40 -2.57 -17.24 0.10
C VAL A 40 -2.75 -18.75 0.33
N ILE A 41 -3.97 -19.28 0.16
CA ILE A 41 -4.23 -20.72 0.27
C ILE A 41 -3.45 -21.50 -0.79
N MET A 42 -3.48 -21.04 -2.04
CA MET A 42 -2.73 -21.66 -3.13
C MET A 42 -1.22 -21.63 -2.89
N ALA A 43 -0.70 -20.48 -2.47
CA ALA A 43 0.70 -20.29 -2.13
C ALA A 43 1.11 -21.25 -1.01
N GLY A 44 0.33 -21.35 0.07
CA GLY A 44 0.58 -22.29 1.16
C GLY A 44 0.68 -23.73 0.66
N ARG A 45 -0.30 -24.19 -0.13
CA ARG A 45 -0.28 -25.56 -0.68
C ARG A 45 0.96 -25.84 -1.53
N ILE A 46 1.40 -24.89 -2.35
CA ILE A 46 2.59 -25.05 -3.20
C ILE A 46 3.86 -25.05 -2.35
N GLN A 47 3.93 -24.17 -1.36
CA GLN A 47 5.13 -23.86 -0.62
C GLN A 47 5.43 -24.92 0.45
N PHE A 48 4.39 -25.50 1.07
CA PHE A 48 4.52 -26.65 1.98
C PHE A 48 4.93 -27.94 1.26
N ARG A 49 4.50 -28.14 0.00
CA ARG A 49 4.93 -29.30 -0.81
C ARG A 49 6.43 -29.33 -1.07
N LYS A 50 7.09 -28.17 -1.13
CA LYS A 50 8.55 -28.09 -1.33
C LYS A 50 9.36 -28.39 -0.08
N GLY A 51 8.79 -28.21 1.12
CA GLY A 51 9.43 -28.53 2.40
C GLY A 51 10.74 -27.78 2.73
N SER A 52 11.17 -26.80 1.94
CA SER A 52 12.44 -26.09 2.20
C SER A 52 12.26 -24.95 3.21
N ARG A 53 13.27 -24.72 4.07
CA ARG A 53 13.24 -23.65 5.08
C ARG A 53 12.93 -22.28 4.46
N LEU A 54 13.55 -22.00 3.31
CA LEU A 54 13.34 -20.77 2.54
C LEU A 54 11.89 -20.62 2.05
N SER A 55 11.28 -21.75 1.66
CA SER A 55 9.88 -21.84 1.24
C SER A 55 8.96 -21.42 2.40
N VAL A 56 9.19 -21.99 3.59
CA VAL A 56 8.41 -21.72 4.81
C VAL A 56 8.58 -20.27 5.27
N THR A 57 9.80 -19.72 5.24
CA THR A 57 10.04 -18.31 5.58
C THR A 57 9.26 -17.38 4.67
N MET A 58 9.27 -17.62 3.35
CA MET A 58 8.51 -16.80 2.40
C MET A 58 7.00 -16.90 2.63
N PHE A 59 6.49 -18.09 2.97
CA PHE A 59 5.09 -18.24 3.33
C PHE A 59 4.76 -17.48 4.62
N GLY A 60 5.65 -17.47 5.61
CA GLY A 60 5.51 -16.66 6.82
C GLY A 60 5.38 -15.17 6.52
N VAL A 61 6.19 -14.63 5.60
CA VAL A 61 6.08 -13.22 5.17
C VAL A 61 4.72 -12.96 4.48
N ILE A 62 4.29 -13.85 3.59
CA ILE A 62 2.97 -13.74 2.93
C ILE A 62 1.83 -13.78 3.96
N LEU A 63 1.92 -14.63 4.97
CA LEU A 63 0.94 -14.69 6.05
C LEU A 63 0.93 -13.41 6.89
N ILE A 64 2.09 -12.82 7.17
CA ILE A 64 2.16 -11.53 7.89
C ILE A 64 1.46 -10.44 7.07
N ILE A 65 1.72 -10.35 5.76
CA ILE A 65 1.03 -9.40 4.88
C ILE A 65 -0.48 -9.64 4.93
N PHE A 66 -0.93 -10.89 4.85
CA PHE A 66 -2.34 -11.25 4.93
C PHE A 66 -3.00 -10.87 6.27
N LEU A 67 -2.30 -11.06 7.39
CA LEU A 67 -2.79 -10.68 8.71
C LEU A 67 -2.88 -9.15 8.85
N LEU A 68 -1.90 -8.41 8.32
CA LEU A 68 -1.94 -6.95 8.30
C LEU A 68 -3.11 -6.45 7.44
N ASP A 69 -3.31 -7.03 6.26
CA ASP A 69 -4.40 -6.70 5.35
C ASP A 69 -5.77 -6.98 5.97
N THR A 70 -5.91 -8.13 6.65
CA THR A 70 -7.12 -8.46 7.41
C THR A 70 -7.38 -7.46 8.53
N ALA A 71 -6.33 -7.03 9.25
CA ALA A 71 -6.47 -6.01 10.29
C ALA A 71 -6.87 -4.64 9.71
N GLY A 72 -6.33 -4.26 8.56
CA GLY A 72 -6.71 -3.05 7.82
C GLY A 72 -8.19 -3.06 7.44
N CYS A 73 -8.66 -4.14 6.80
CA CYS A 73 -10.05 -4.27 6.39
C CYS A 73 -11.03 -4.19 7.58
N VAL A 74 -10.68 -4.80 8.73
CA VAL A 74 -11.49 -4.71 9.95
C VAL A 74 -11.53 -3.26 10.48
N LEU A 75 -10.40 -2.54 10.45
CA LEU A 75 -10.35 -1.15 10.86
C LEU A 75 -11.17 -0.25 9.92
N ASP A 76 -11.11 -0.48 8.62
CA ASP A 76 -11.79 0.34 7.62
C ASP A 76 -13.32 0.16 7.71
N VAL A 77 -13.79 -1.08 7.92
CA VAL A 77 -15.20 -1.36 8.23
C VAL A 77 -15.62 -0.70 9.55
N ASN A 78 -14.82 -0.80 10.61
CA ASN A 78 -15.13 -0.18 11.90
C ASN A 78 -15.17 1.35 11.80
N ASN A 79 -14.26 1.95 11.04
CA ASN A 79 -14.21 3.39 10.79
C ASN A 79 -15.44 3.85 10.02
N ALA A 80 -15.85 3.13 8.97
CA ALA A 80 -17.06 3.42 8.21
C ALA A 80 -18.32 3.34 9.09
N ILE A 81 -18.44 2.32 9.94
CA ILE A 81 -19.55 2.19 10.89
C ILE A 81 -19.57 3.35 11.88
N ARG A 82 -18.42 3.71 12.45
CA ARG A 82 -18.32 4.81 13.42
C ARG A 82 -18.63 6.16 12.78
N GLU A 83 -18.19 6.39 11.55
CA GLU A 83 -18.51 7.59 10.78
C GLU A 83 -20.03 7.74 10.58
N ILE A 84 -20.69 6.70 10.07
CA ILE A 84 -22.16 6.68 9.90
C ILE A 84 -22.88 6.86 11.24
N THR A 85 -22.37 6.23 12.30
CA THR A 85 -22.97 6.32 13.64
C THR A 85 -22.86 7.74 14.20
N LEU A 86 -21.68 8.37 14.11
CA LEU A 86 -21.43 9.71 14.62
C LEU A 86 -22.17 10.79 13.83
N THR A 87 -22.29 10.65 12.51
CA THR A 87 -22.90 11.64 11.64
C THR A 87 -24.42 11.49 11.55
N LEU A 88 -24.92 10.29 11.23
CA LEU A 88 -26.33 10.09 10.85
C LEU A 88 -27.19 9.54 11.99
N THR A 89 -26.62 8.75 12.91
CA THR A 89 -27.44 7.97 13.88
C THR A 89 -27.34 8.50 15.32
N SER A 90 -26.28 9.22 15.66
CA SER A 90 -26.08 9.70 17.03
C SER A 90 -27.14 10.73 17.43
N THR A 91 -27.53 10.68 18.70
CA THR A 91 -28.46 11.61 19.36
C THR A 91 -27.74 12.61 20.26
N PHE A 92 -26.41 12.77 20.11
CA PHE A 92 -25.65 13.73 20.90
C PHE A 92 -26.17 15.17 20.66
N PRO A 93 -26.21 16.02 21.71
CA PRO A 93 -26.72 17.39 21.62
C PRO A 93 -25.77 18.35 20.88
N LEU A 94 -24.77 17.82 20.16
CA LEU A 94 -23.82 18.60 19.38
C LEU A 94 -24.40 18.94 18.00
N SER A 95 -23.94 20.05 17.42
CA SER A 95 -24.28 20.41 16.04
C SER A 95 -23.78 19.33 15.06
N LEU A 96 -24.40 19.24 13.88
CA LEU A 96 -24.00 18.29 12.86
C LEU A 96 -22.54 18.51 12.43
N SER A 97 -22.11 19.77 12.32
CA SER A 97 -20.73 20.15 12.01
C SER A 97 -19.73 19.68 13.07
N ASP A 98 -20.05 19.81 14.36
CA ASP A 98 -19.16 19.37 15.44
C ASP A 98 -19.05 17.83 15.49
N ARG A 99 -20.16 17.14 15.19
CA ARG A 99 -20.19 15.68 15.08
C ARG A 99 -19.39 15.19 13.89
N TYR A 100 -19.50 15.88 12.76
CA TYR A 100 -18.69 15.61 11.58
C TYR A 100 -17.21 15.82 11.87
N ALA A 101 -16.85 16.93 12.53
CA ALA A 101 -15.47 17.21 12.96
C ALA A 101 -14.91 16.14 13.90
N SER A 102 -15.75 15.53 14.75
CA SER A 102 -15.33 14.44 15.64
C SER A 102 -14.89 13.18 14.87
N THR A 103 -15.29 13.03 13.61
CA THR A 103 -14.91 11.92 12.73
C THR A 103 -13.43 11.96 12.35
N PHE A 104 -12.76 13.13 12.45
CA PHE A 104 -11.31 13.23 12.20
C PHE A 104 -10.46 12.54 13.28
N ASN A 105 -11.01 12.32 14.47
CA ASN A 105 -10.34 11.59 15.55
C ASN A 105 -10.48 10.06 15.43
N LEU A 106 -11.05 9.56 14.34
CA LEU A 106 -11.09 8.12 14.06
C LEU A 106 -9.67 7.62 13.72
N PRO A 107 -9.35 6.34 14.03
CA PRO A 107 -8.01 5.78 13.92
C PRO A 107 -7.52 5.50 12.49
N TYR A 108 -7.74 6.41 11.54
CA TYR A 108 -7.24 6.31 10.16
C TYR A 108 -5.71 6.30 10.08
N SER A 109 -5.04 7.01 10.99
CA SER A 109 -3.58 7.01 11.13
C SER A 109 -3.03 5.60 11.38
N ILE A 110 -3.80 4.72 12.05
CA ILE A 110 -3.42 3.32 12.29
C ILE A 110 -3.48 2.51 10.99
N SER A 111 -4.56 2.64 10.20
CA SER A 111 -4.67 1.97 8.89
C SER A 111 -3.48 2.31 7.98
N ASN A 112 -3.06 3.58 7.95
CA ASN A 112 -1.89 4.02 7.18
C ASN A 112 -0.57 3.39 7.65
N SER A 113 -0.37 3.23 8.96
CA SER A 113 0.82 2.56 9.51
C SER A 113 0.84 1.07 9.13
N LEU A 114 -0.30 0.38 9.20
CA LEU A 114 -0.40 -1.02 8.77
C LEU A 114 -0.04 -1.18 7.29
N PHE A 115 -0.54 -0.29 6.43
CA PHE A 115 -0.22 -0.30 5.00
C PHE A 115 1.27 -0.08 4.73
N ALA A 116 1.93 0.83 5.47
CA ALA A 116 3.38 1.02 5.38
C ALA A 116 4.17 -0.25 5.72
N TYR A 117 3.73 -1.02 6.73
CA TYR A 117 4.34 -2.31 7.04
C TYR A 117 4.08 -3.36 5.96
N MET A 118 2.90 -3.39 5.35
CA MET A 118 2.62 -4.29 4.22
C MET A 118 3.59 -4.05 3.07
N ILE A 119 3.90 -2.79 2.75
CA ILE A 119 4.92 -2.43 1.75
C ILE A 119 6.30 -2.93 2.17
N CYS A 120 6.69 -2.73 3.44
CA CYS A 120 7.98 -3.21 3.94
C CYS A 120 8.13 -4.74 3.79
N PHE A 121 7.09 -5.50 4.13
CA PHE A 121 7.10 -6.95 3.92
C PHE A 121 7.03 -7.34 2.44
N GLY A 122 6.36 -6.55 1.60
CA GLY A 122 6.40 -6.68 0.15
C GLY A 122 7.84 -6.56 -0.40
N ASP A 123 8.58 -5.56 0.07
CA ASP A 123 9.98 -5.34 -0.30
C ASP A 123 10.88 -6.51 0.14
N VAL A 124 10.62 -7.13 1.30
CA VAL A 124 11.34 -8.35 1.72
C VAL A 124 11.24 -9.44 0.67
N ILE A 125 10.05 -9.66 0.08
CA ILE A 125 9.84 -10.68 -0.95
C ILE A 125 10.61 -10.33 -2.23
N ILE A 126 10.71 -9.04 -2.58
CA ILE A 126 11.41 -8.56 -3.78
C ILE A 126 12.93 -8.67 -3.62
N VAL A 127 13.46 -8.19 -2.49
CA VAL A 127 14.88 -8.31 -2.15
C VAL A 127 15.28 -9.79 -2.06
N TRP A 128 14.43 -10.64 -1.48
CA TRP A 128 14.64 -12.08 -1.48
C TRP A 128 14.71 -12.67 -2.89
N ARG A 129 13.81 -12.26 -3.81
CA ARG A 129 13.85 -12.71 -5.21
C ARG A 129 15.18 -12.37 -5.85
N ALA A 130 15.66 -11.14 -5.68
CA ALA A 130 16.98 -10.72 -6.18
C ALA A 130 18.11 -11.53 -5.50
N TYR A 131 18.02 -11.74 -4.19
CA TYR A 131 19.01 -12.50 -3.42
C TYR A 131 19.21 -13.92 -3.95
N VAL A 132 18.14 -14.63 -4.30
CA VAL A 132 18.24 -16.00 -4.82
C VAL A 132 19.10 -16.07 -6.10
N PHE A 133 19.05 -15.06 -6.96
CA PHE A 133 19.87 -14.99 -8.17
C PHE A 133 21.33 -14.63 -7.92
N TRP A 134 21.60 -13.88 -6.85
CA TRP A 134 22.93 -13.35 -6.53
C TRP A 134 23.65 -14.08 -5.38
N CYS A 135 22.98 -15.03 -4.72
CA CYS A 135 23.55 -15.80 -3.61
C CYS A 135 24.74 -16.68 -4.07
N TYR A 136 24.74 -17.13 -5.32
CA TYR A 136 25.79 -18.01 -5.85
C TYR A 136 26.78 -17.21 -6.74
N GLY A 137 27.73 -16.49 -6.11
CA GLY A 137 28.83 -15.84 -6.84
C GLY A 137 29.56 -14.71 -6.11
N LYS A 138 30.57 -14.12 -6.77
CA LYS A 138 31.36 -12.97 -6.27
C LYS A 138 30.58 -11.65 -6.20
N GLY A 139 29.38 -11.58 -6.78
CA GLY A 139 28.52 -10.40 -6.83
C GLY A 139 27.68 -10.12 -5.58
N ARG A 140 27.90 -10.83 -4.46
CA ARG A 140 27.13 -10.66 -3.23
C ARG A 140 27.19 -9.24 -2.65
N LEU A 141 28.29 -8.52 -2.86
CA LEU A 141 28.43 -7.13 -2.40
C LEU A 141 27.36 -6.20 -2.99
N ILE A 142 26.86 -6.50 -4.20
CA ILE A 142 25.82 -5.71 -4.85
C ILE A 142 24.47 -5.82 -4.11
N MET A 143 24.26 -6.88 -3.32
CA MET A 143 23.06 -7.06 -2.49
C MET A 143 23.08 -6.19 -1.22
N ILE A 144 24.20 -5.56 -0.86
CA ILE A 144 24.24 -4.64 0.29
C ILE A 144 23.31 -3.45 0.07
N LEU A 145 23.23 -2.95 -1.17
CA LEU A 145 22.40 -1.80 -1.52
C LEU A 145 20.89 -2.04 -1.31
N PRO A 146 20.26 -3.11 -1.87
CA PRO A 146 18.84 -3.40 -1.61
C PRO A 146 18.57 -3.79 -0.14
N ILE A 147 19.53 -4.38 0.58
CA ILE A 147 19.37 -4.69 2.01
C ILE A 147 19.41 -3.41 2.86
N PHE A 148 20.32 -2.49 2.55
CA PHE A 148 20.43 -1.22 3.27
C PHE A 148 19.17 -0.37 3.09
N THR A 149 18.67 -0.29 1.86
CA THR A 149 17.42 0.43 1.56
C THR A 149 16.21 -0.22 2.24
N LEU A 150 16.14 -1.56 2.30
CA LEU A 150 15.13 -2.30 3.07
C LEU A 150 15.20 -2.02 4.57
N ILE A 151 16.38 -1.97 5.18
CA ILE A 151 16.51 -1.60 6.60
C ILE A 151 16.03 -0.16 6.82
N GLY A 152 16.34 0.73 5.87
CA GLY A 152 15.83 2.10 5.85
C GLY A 152 14.30 2.17 5.81
N THR A 153 13.63 1.36 4.98
CA THR A 153 12.14 1.38 4.90
C THR A 153 11.51 0.97 6.22
N PHE A 154 12.03 -0.08 6.87
CA PHE A 154 11.58 -0.49 8.21
C PHE A 154 11.85 0.58 9.27
N GLY A 155 12.99 1.28 9.17
CA GLY A 155 13.31 2.41 10.04
C GLY A 155 12.28 3.53 9.94
N ILE A 156 11.97 3.98 8.71
CA ILE A 156 10.98 5.04 8.47
C ILE A 156 9.57 4.59 8.90
N ALA A 157 9.18 3.34 8.60
CA ALA A 157 7.90 2.78 9.05
C ALA A 157 7.80 2.74 10.60
N GLY A 158 8.90 2.44 11.29
CA GLY A 158 8.96 2.51 12.75
C GLY A 158 8.73 3.92 13.29
N VAL A 159 9.29 4.94 12.63
CA VAL A 159 9.06 6.33 13.02
C VAL A 159 7.63 6.79 12.68
N LEU A 160 7.02 6.29 11.60
CA LEU A 160 5.60 6.52 11.32
C LEU A 160 4.73 5.97 12.45
N SER A 161 4.99 4.74 12.92
CA SER A 161 4.27 4.16 14.07
C SER A 161 4.43 4.97 15.35
N PHE A 162 5.61 5.56 15.56
CA PHE A 162 5.83 6.49 16.67
C PHE A 162 4.99 7.77 16.53
N CYS A 163 4.90 8.36 15.34
CA CYS A 163 4.02 9.50 15.06
C CYS A 163 2.55 9.17 15.35
N VAL A 164 2.07 8.01 14.91
CA VAL A 164 0.69 7.54 15.13
C VAL A 164 0.41 7.30 16.62
N ALA A 165 1.36 6.69 17.34
CA ALA A 165 1.20 6.46 18.78
C ALA A 165 1.13 7.77 19.57
N ARG A 166 1.88 8.80 19.13
CA ARG A 166 1.85 10.14 19.75
C ARG A 166 0.50 10.82 19.54
N ASP A 167 0.00 10.85 18.31
CA ASP A 167 -1.32 11.39 17.91
C ASP A 167 -2.46 10.81 18.75
N MET A 168 -2.37 9.53 19.13
CA MET A 168 -3.36 8.88 20.01
C MET A 168 -3.26 9.30 21.49
N SER A 169 -2.07 9.74 21.94
CA SER A 169 -1.76 9.98 23.36
C SER A 169 -1.90 11.43 23.79
N THR A 170 -1.58 12.35 22.88
CA THR A 170 -1.76 13.78 23.05
C THR A 170 -2.85 14.16 22.07
N SER A 171 -3.96 14.76 22.51
CA SER A 171 -4.98 15.33 21.62
C SER A 171 -4.46 16.51 20.77
N ASP A 172 -3.15 16.60 20.59
CA ASP A 172 -2.47 17.44 19.62
C ASP A 172 -2.55 16.73 18.27
N ASN A 173 -3.08 17.44 17.29
CA ASN A 173 -3.21 16.95 15.92
C ASN A 173 -1.90 16.32 15.42
N PHE A 174 -2.02 15.30 14.56
CA PHE A 174 -0.97 14.65 13.75
C PHE A 174 0.03 15.62 13.05
N VAL A 175 -0.30 16.93 13.03
CA VAL A 175 0.43 18.05 12.43
C VAL A 175 1.62 18.57 13.27
N THR A 176 1.68 18.27 14.57
CA THR A 176 2.70 18.80 15.48
C THR A 176 3.75 17.74 15.84
N PRO A 177 4.52 17.23 14.85
CA PRO A 177 5.70 17.90 14.27
C PRO A 177 5.79 17.82 12.71
N PRO A 178 6.54 18.74 12.04
CA PRO A 178 6.64 18.79 10.57
C PRO A 178 7.22 17.53 9.92
N PHE A 179 7.95 16.72 10.70
CA PHE A 179 8.51 15.45 10.26
C PHE A 179 7.44 14.38 10.00
N CYS A 180 6.32 14.39 10.73
CA CYS A 180 5.27 13.36 10.58
C CYS A 180 4.35 13.61 9.37
N HIS A 181 4.38 14.81 8.78
CA HIS A 181 3.50 15.17 7.67
C HIS A 181 3.85 14.46 6.35
N HIS A 182 5.15 14.27 6.06
CA HIS A 182 5.62 13.69 4.80
C HIS A 182 6.18 12.26 4.94
N ILE A 183 6.19 11.73 6.15
CA ILE A 183 6.88 10.46 6.43
C ILE A 183 6.31 9.26 5.66
N GLN A 184 5.01 9.28 5.36
CA GLN A 184 4.37 8.24 4.57
C GLN A 184 4.84 8.27 3.11
N GLN A 185 5.06 9.46 2.55
CA GLN A 185 5.63 9.64 1.22
C GLN A 185 7.09 9.16 1.16
N ASP A 186 7.84 9.34 2.26
CA ASP A 186 9.22 8.85 2.36
C ASP A 186 9.28 7.32 2.38
N VAL A 187 8.34 6.64 3.06
CA VAL A 187 8.24 5.16 3.00
C VAL A 187 8.03 4.69 1.57
N TYR A 188 7.09 5.29 0.84
CA TYR A 188 6.81 4.92 -0.55
C TYR A 188 7.99 5.19 -1.47
N SER A 189 8.65 6.33 -1.31
CA SER A 189 9.80 6.72 -2.14
C SER A 189 11.00 5.81 -1.93
N LEU A 190 11.28 5.45 -0.67
CA LEU A 190 12.37 4.54 -0.35
C LEU A 190 12.06 3.11 -0.81
N SER A 191 10.82 2.65 -0.63
CA SER A 191 10.37 1.35 -1.15
C SER A 191 10.44 1.27 -2.68
N LEU A 192 10.07 2.36 -3.37
CA LEU A 192 10.22 2.48 -4.81
C LEU A 192 11.69 2.32 -5.23
N GLY A 193 12.61 2.96 -4.50
CA GLY A 193 14.05 2.79 -4.70
C GLY A 193 14.51 1.34 -4.49
N THR A 194 14.09 0.70 -3.39
CA THR A 194 14.41 -0.70 -3.07
C THR A 194 13.94 -1.64 -4.19
N THR A 195 12.71 -1.45 -4.67
CA THR A 195 12.12 -2.22 -5.75
C THR A 195 12.83 -1.97 -7.08
N ALA A 196 13.14 -0.71 -7.42
CA ALA A 196 13.84 -0.36 -8.65
C ALA A 196 15.21 -1.04 -8.72
N ILE A 197 15.98 -0.94 -7.64
CA ILE A 197 17.32 -1.53 -7.53
C ILE A 197 17.21 -3.05 -7.64
N SER A 198 16.33 -3.68 -6.86
CA SER A 198 16.17 -5.14 -6.84
C SER A 198 15.69 -5.69 -8.18
N THR A 199 14.78 -4.99 -8.84
CA THR A 199 14.26 -5.35 -10.15
C THR A 199 15.34 -5.18 -11.22
N ALA A 200 16.08 -4.07 -11.22
CA ALA A 200 17.20 -3.85 -12.14
C ALA A 200 18.29 -4.93 -12.00
N LEU A 201 18.63 -5.33 -10.78
CA LEU A 201 19.58 -6.41 -10.50
C LEU A 201 19.08 -7.76 -11.00
N THR A 202 17.78 -8.02 -10.86
CA THR A 202 17.15 -9.26 -11.34
C THR A 202 17.08 -9.28 -12.87
N CYS A 203 16.74 -8.16 -13.50
CA CYS A 203 16.74 -7.97 -14.95
C CYS A 203 18.14 -8.18 -15.53
N TYR A 204 19.16 -7.53 -14.95
CA TYR A 204 20.54 -7.66 -15.40
C TYR A 204 21.00 -9.12 -15.35
N LYS A 205 20.77 -9.81 -14.23
CA LYS A 205 21.17 -11.21 -14.07
C LYS A 205 20.42 -12.14 -15.04
N THR A 206 19.13 -11.87 -15.26
CA THR A 206 18.30 -12.60 -16.23
C THR A 206 18.82 -12.38 -17.66
N TRP A 207 19.23 -11.16 -18.00
CA TRP A 207 19.80 -10.83 -19.29
C TRP A 207 21.14 -11.53 -19.51
N THR A 208 22.04 -11.51 -18.52
CA THR A 208 23.32 -12.22 -18.60
C THR A 208 23.10 -13.74 -18.77
N TYR A 209 22.19 -14.33 -17.99
CA TYR A 209 21.83 -15.75 -18.11
C TYR A 209 21.30 -16.07 -19.51
N ARG A 210 20.41 -15.24 -20.06
CA ARG A 210 19.89 -15.39 -21.43
C ARG A 210 20.99 -15.28 -22.48
N ARG A 211 21.96 -14.39 -22.31
CA ARG A 211 23.06 -14.22 -23.26
C ARG A 211 23.99 -15.43 -23.25
N GLU A 212 24.48 -15.82 -22.08
CA GLU A 212 25.41 -16.94 -21.91
C GLU A 212 24.79 -18.27 -22.35
N ILE A 213 23.51 -18.51 -22.01
CA ILE A 213 22.84 -19.76 -22.36
C ILE A 213 22.26 -19.71 -23.76
N GLY A 214 21.83 -18.55 -24.24
CA GLY A 214 21.37 -18.36 -25.62
C GLY A 214 22.48 -18.64 -26.64
N GLU A 215 23.73 -18.30 -26.31
CA GLU A 215 24.91 -18.67 -27.11
C GLU A 215 25.10 -20.19 -27.20
N HIS A 216 24.81 -20.93 -26.13
CA HIS A 216 24.94 -22.40 -26.09
C HIS A 216 23.70 -23.16 -26.60
N LEU A 217 22.49 -22.58 -26.47
CA LEU A 217 21.20 -23.19 -26.84
C LEU A 217 20.62 -22.68 -28.18
N SER A 218 21.34 -21.86 -28.94
CA SER A 218 20.97 -21.40 -30.30
C SER A 218 20.52 -22.55 -31.24
N ARG A 219 20.88 -23.80 -30.96
CA ARG A 219 20.40 -25.00 -31.69
C ARG A 219 19.01 -25.53 -31.28
N SER A 220 18.43 -25.11 -30.16
CA SER A 220 17.14 -25.62 -29.66
C SER A 220 16.13 -24.48 -29.53
N ASN A 221 15.19 -24.40 -30.48
CA ASN A 221 14.18 -23.35 -30.63
C ASN A 221 13.13 -23.26 -29.48
N LYS A 222 13.32 -23.95 -28.35
CA LYS A 222 12.35 -24.00 -27.24
C LYS A 222 12.90 -23.25 -26.03
N LYS A 223 12.25 -22.14 -25.65
CA LYS A 223 12.49 -21.43 -24.38
C LYS A 223 12.43 -22.41 -23.20
N THR A 224 13.47 -22.41 -22.37
CA THR A 224 13.56 -23.34 -21.24
C THR A 224 12.56 -22.96 -20.14
N ARG A 225 12.17 -23.92 -19.28
CA ARG A 225 11.27 -23.66 -18.14
C ARG A 225 11.81 -22.56 -17.22
N THR A 226 13.13 -22.53 -17.03
CA THR A 226 13.84 -21.52 -16.23
C THR A 226 13.71 -20.12 -16.83
N GLU A 227 13.83 -19.99 -18.15
CA GLU A 227 13.69 -18.71 -18.85
C GLU A 227 12.28 -18.11 -18.69
N LYS A 228 11.23 -18.94 -18.76
CA LYS A 228 9.85 -18.52 -18.51
C LYS A 228 9.65 -18.02 -17.09
N ILE A 229 10.19 -18.74 -16.09
CA ILE A 229 10.08 -18.35 -14.68
C ILE A 229 10.80 -17.02 -14.43
N MET A 230 12.01 -16.84 -14.97
CA MET A 230 12.76 -15.58 -14.85
C MET A 230 12.00 -14.40 -15.48
N LEU A 231 11.35 -14.62 -16.63
CA LEU A 231 10.54 -13.58 -17.29
C LEU A 231 9.36 -13.14 -16.41
N ILE A 232 8.60 -14.09 -15.87
CA ILE A 232 7.47 -13.80 -14.97
C ILE A 232 7.93 -13.03 -13.73
N ILE A 233 9.10 -13.38 -13.18
CA ILE A 233 9.67 -12.66 -12.03
C ILE A 233 9.95 -11.21 -12.39
N VAL A 234 10.57 -10.95 -13.54
CA VAL A 234 10.86 -9.59 -14.04
C VAL A 234 9.57 -8.81 -14.29
N GLU A 235 8.60 -9.40 -15.00
CA GLU A 235 7.31 -8.76 -15.29
C GLU A 235 6.58 -8.38 -14.00
N SER A 236 6.55 -9.27 -13.00
CA SER A 236 5.93 -8.98 -11.71
C SER A 236 6.66 -7.87 -10.92
N GLY A 237 7.99 -7.77 -11.02
CA GLY A 237 8.78 -6.72 -10.38
C GLY A 237 8.56 -5.35 -11.02
N VAL A 238 8.47 -5.31 -12.36
CA VAL A 238 8.17 -4.08 -13.10
C VAL A 238 6.75 -3.60 -12.79
N LEU A 239 5.76 -4.51 -12.74
CA LEU A 239 4.40 -4.15 -12.35
C LEU A 239 4.37 -3.53 -10.96
N TYR A 240 5.02 -4.16 -9.96
CA TYR A 240 5.08 -3.61 -8.61
C TYR A 240 5.78 -2.24 -8.55
N PHE A 241 6.87 -2.06 -9.30
CA PHE A 241 7.55 -0.77 -9.44
C PHE A 241 6.61 0.31 -9.99
N LEU A 242 5.83 0.00 -11.03
CA LEU A 242 4.87 0.95 -11.61
C LEU A 242 3.75 1.32 -10.62
N LEU A 243 3.29 0.37 -9.81
CA LEU A 243 2.29 0.63 -8.77
C LEU A 243 2.85 1.58 -7.69
N LEU A 244 4.08 1.34 -7.21
CA LEU A 244 4.73 2.24 -6.27
C LEU A 244 5.01 3.62 -6.87
N LEU A 245 5.35 3.67 -8.16
CA LEU A 245 5.59 4.91 -8.87
C LEU A 245 4.32 5.75 -8.92
N GLU A 246 3.16 5.12 -9.16
CA GLU A 246 1.87 5.80 -9.13
C GLU A 246 1.55 6.40 -7.76
N PHE A 247 1.90 5.74 -6.65
CA PHE A 247 1.74 6.33 -5.31
C PHE A 247 2.60 7.57 -5.11
N VAL A 248 3.87 7.53 -5.55
CA VAL A 248 4.79 8.66 -5.39
C VAL A 248 4.39 9.83 -6.29
N ILE A 249 4.01 9.57 -7.55
CA ILE A 249 3.62 10.60 -8.52
C ILE A 249 2.23 11.16 -8.19
N GLY A 250 1.30 10.31 -7.75
CA GLY A 250 -0.08 10.69 -7.43
C GLY A 250 -0.19 11.73 -6.33
N ASP A 251 0.77 11.74 -5.40
CA ASP A 251 0.83 12.68 -4.28
C ASP A 251 1.44 14.05 -4.67
N ILE A 252 2.01 14.18 -5.87
CA ILE A 252 2.57 15.45 -6.33
C ILE A 252 1.41 16.46 -6.54
N PRO A 253 1.42 17.64 -5.90
CA PRO A 253 0.28 18.57 -5.93
C PRO A 253 -0.19 18.95 -7.35
N LYS A 254 0.77 19.13 -8.28
CA LYS A 254 0.47 19.45 -9.69
C LYS A 254 -0.29 18.31 -10.39
N VAL A 255 0.09 17.06 -10.12
CA VAL A 255 -0.53 15.87 -10.71
C VAL A 255 -1.91 15.67 -10.10
N LEU A 256 -2.02 15.81 -8.78
CA LEU A 256 -3.27 15.69 -8.05
C LEU A 256 -4.34 16.66 -8.59
N ASN A 257 -3.97 17.94 -8.76
CA ASN A 257 -4.86 18.95 -9.33
C ASN A 257 -5.30 18.60 -10.77
N ALA A 258 -4.40 18.03 -11.58
CA ALA A 258 -4.73 17.61 -12.94
C ALA A 258 -5.66 16.38 -12.98
N LYS A 259 -5.55 15.47 -12.01
CA LYS A 259 -6.46 14.32 -11.86
C LYS A 259 -7.87 14.78 -11.45
N TYR A 260 -7.96 15.70 -10.48
CA TYR A 260 -9.23 16.26 -10.03
C TYR A 260 -9.92 17.16 -11.08
N ALA A 261 -9.16 17.75 -12.01
CA ALA A 261 -9.73 18.48 -13.13
C ALA A 261 -10.49 17.59 -14.13
N LYS A 262 -10.32 16.26 -14.08
CA LYS A 262 -10.97 15.30 -14.97
C LYS A 262 -11.90 14.37 -14.19
N TYR A 263 -13.20 14.50 -14.40
CA TYR A 263 -14.24 13.73 -13.71
C TYR A 263 -14.02 12.21 -13.76
N ASN A 264 -13.70 11.66 -14.95
CA ASN A 264 -13.49 10.22 -15.12
C ASN A 264 -12.26 9.67 -14.36
N LEU A 265 -11.23 10.51 -14.14
CA LEU A 265 -10.02 10.11 -13.41
C LEU A 265 -10.16 10.33 -11.91
N THR A 266 -11.06 11.21 -11.50
CA THR A 266 -11.31 11.54 -10.09
C THR A 266 -11.79 10.30 -9.34
N PHE A 267 -12.79 9.60 -9.89
CA PHE A 267 -13.34 8.40 -9.24
C PHE A 267 -12.30 7.27 -9.12
N ALA A 268 -11.58 6.96 -10.21
CA ALA A 268 -10.56 5.91 -10.18
C ALA A 268 -9.39 6.25 -9.23
N ASN A 269 -8.96 7.52 -9.22
CA ASN A 269 -7.93 7.99 -8.30
C ASN A 269 -8.38 7.94 -6.85
N LEU A 270 -9.67 8.19 -6.59
CA LEU A 270 -10.26 8.12 -5.27
C LEU A 270 -10.24 6.70 -4.71
N VAL A 271 -10.72 5.73 -5.49
CA VAL A 271 -10.68 4.31 -5.12
C VAL A 271 -9.23 3.86 -4.90
N TRP A 272 -8.32 4.26 -5.79
CA TRP A 272 -6.90 3.92 -5.69
C TRP A 272 -6.23 4.50 -4.44
N THR A 273 -6.51 5.77 -4.14
CA THR A 273 -5.92 6.46 -2.98
C THR A 273 -6.54 5.98 -1.68
N TYR A 274 -7.83 5.65 -1.66
CA TYR A 274 -8.51 5.09 -0.48
C TYR A 274 -7.84 3.80 -0.01
N ILE A 275 -7.54 2.89 -0.95
CA ILE A 275 -6.90 1.60 -0.63
C ILE A 275 -5.49 1.79 -0.03
N ALA A 276 -4.82 2.91 -0.29
CA ALA A 276 -3.41 3.09 0.06
C ALA A 276 -3.14 4.17 1.13
N ASN A 277 -3.98 5.19 1.22
CA ASN A 277 -3.77 6.33 2.09
C ASN A 277 -5.10 7.04 2.41
N HIS A 278 -5.72 6.63 3.52
CA HIS A 278 -6.98 7.19 4.02
C HIS A 278 -6.88 8.68 4.39
N LEU A 279 -5.72 9.12 4.87
CA LEU A 279 -5.49 10.52 5.27
C LEU A 279 -5.51 11.49 4.08
N LEU A 280 -4.92 11.08 2.93
CA LEU A 280 -4.91 11.92 1.73
C LEU A 280 -6.30 12.07 1.11
N VAL A 281 -7.12 11.01 1.16
CA VAL A 281 -8.49 11.06 0.67
C VAL A 281 -9.30 12.13 1.41
N ARG A 282 -9.30 12.11 2.75
CA ARG A 282 -10.04 13.11 3.54
C ARG A 282 -9.48 14.52 3.44
N ALA A 283 -8.15 14.68 3.35
CA ALA A 283 -7.55 15.98 3.12
C ALA A 283 -7.95 16.58 1.76
N SER A 284 -8.28 15.74 0.77
CA SER A 284 -8.75 16.18 -0.54
C SER A 284 -10.24 16.52 -0.57
N THR A 285 -11.09 15.82 0.19
CA THR A 285 -12.52 16.14 0.28
C THR A 285 -12.76 17.51 0.90
N HIS A 286 -11.95 17.93 1.87
CA HIS A 286 -12.09 19.24 2.53
C HIS A 286 -11.66 20.43 1.63
N ARG A 287 -11.02 20.19 0.47
CA ARG A 287 -10.65 21.26 -0.49
C ARG A 287 -11.68 21.46 -1.61
N GLN A 288 -12.68 20.59 -1.72
CA GLN A 288 -13.79 20.73 -2.65
C GLN A 288 -14.99 21.37 -1.94
#